data_AF-A0A358NE28-F1
#
_entry.id   AF-A0A358NE28-F1
#
_cell.length_a   1.000
_cell.length_b   1.000
_cell.length_c   1.000
_cell.angle_alpha   90.00
_cell.angle_beta   90.00
_cell.angle_gamma   90.00
#
_symmetry.space_group_name_H-M   'P 1'
#
loop_
_entity.id
_entity.type
_entity.pdbx_description
1 polymer ?
#
loop_
_entity_poly.entity_id
_entity_poly.type
_entity_poly.pdbx_seq_one_letter_code
_entity_poly.pdbx_strand_id
1 'polypeptide(L)'
;MRTLALIIALSSPMLLSGQEQPPRSLEQKMQRFQQRAERWHRVSQFMGEFHPLMRKGEFDRAEALVDRALRILETGTEPQDAARIRKFQRRTDETHYIILPVPEAGYLHGGNVDRFEQGILRKKRQLGSVTDPTKHNWGFHLMIPAWRFDPEHLFSPNASRDIITRSIDGAIDVALRHDVAIYITIENLEWENRPDLWNFSDESKPGYDPANANNVEWMNWDGTPHPHRYRDWGRPEQMPPVICYNSPAVQRDVKRLAEKVIGPAIANGIERLADAGKQYLFAGVTVGAEPALPNYAVIDKVNPRIAERMQRDGVPRERLGFNALTNLGYTKDNPPQDFAKALAKVNQDYISLWARHLAEGGVPSNRMYSHVAAGAGVVGSPGVEFTNAPISIAFAESCRPGWTTYPVGPLQHDFGVLYEALAEHDNPPWASTEATPSGFGQSGKSMEEYLRWHFDFGATVVVFNTGATDPEFAKRLHQAVWGEEAIHTYQNFLQGER
;
A
#
# COMPACT_ATOMS: atom_id res chain seq x y z
N MET A 1 20.21 16.16 -13.07
CA MET A 1 21.59 16.55 -13.49
C MET A 1 22.66 16.38 -12.40
N ARG A 2 22.42 16.69 -11.12
CA ARG A 2 23.43 16.51 -10.04
C ARG A 2 23.86 15.06 -9.80
N THR A 3 22.97 14.08 -9.93
CA THR A 3 23.27 12.65 -9.76
C THR A 3 24.24 12.12 -10.82
N LEU A 4 24.08 12.54 -12.08
CA LEU A 4 24.96 12.13 -13.18
C LEU A 4 26.37 12.75 -13.04
N ALA A 5 26.46 13.99 -12.57
CA ALA A 5 27.74 14.65 -12.29
C ALA A 5 28.50 14.00 -11.13
N LEU A 6 27.79 13.50 -10.10
CA LEU A 6 28.38 12.77 -8.99
C LEU A 6 28.84 11.36 -9.42
N ILE A 7 28.07 10.68 -10.28
CA ILE A 7 28.44 9.40 -10.91
C ILE A 7 29.73 9.55 -11.71
N ILE A 8 29.84 10.59 -12.55
CA ILE A 8 31.04 10.85 -13.36
C ILE A 8 32.26 11.24 -12.49
N ALA A 9 32.04 12.01 -11.42
CA ALA A 9 33.12 12.41 -10.50
C ALA A 9 33.72 11.21 -9.76
N LEU A 10 32.89 10.27 -9.30
CA LEU A 10 33.30 9.08 -8.55
C LEU A 10 33.81 7.91 -9.42
N SER A 11 33.66 8.01 -10.75
CA SER A 11 34.11 7.00 -11.73
C SER A 11 35.34 7.45 -12.55
N SER A 12 35.83 8.67 -12.33
CA SER A 12 37.06 9.17 -12.96
C SER A 12 38.30 8.71 -12.19
N PRO A 13 39.40 8.30 -12.86
CA PRO A 13 40.66 8.03 -12.18
C PRO A 13 41.15 9.28 -11.45
N MET A 14 41.34 9.19 -10.12
CA MET A 14 41.75 10.33 -9.30
C MET A 14 43.21 10.70 -9.59
N LEU A 15 43.41 11.86 -10.22
CA LEU A 15 44.71 12.55 -10.22
C LEU A 15 44.95 13.13 -8.82
N LEU A 16 45.58 12.36 -7.95
CA LEU A 16 46.04 12.83 -6.64
C LEU A 16 47.31 13.66 -6.83
N SER A 17 47.28 14.91 -6.39
CA SER A 17 48.47 15.76 -6.34
C SER A 17 49.35 15.33 -5.15
N GLY A 18 50.40 14.56 -5.43
CA GLY A 18 51.66 14.59 -4.67
C GLY A 18 51.70 14.22 -3.18
N GLN A 19 50.64 13.68 -2.56
CA GLN A 19 50.68 13.16 -1.19
C GLN A 19 49.94 11.82 -1.08
N GLU A 20 50.60 10.85 -0.43
CA GLU A 20 50.21 9.48 -0.07
C GLU A 20 49.21 8.73 -0.96
N GLN A 21 49.60 7.54 -1.43
CA GLN A 21 48.71 6.68 -2.19
C GLN A 21 47.62 6.10 -1.27
N PRO A 22 46.36 6.02 -1.74
CA PRO A 22 45.29 5.42 -0.95
C PRO A 22 45.61 3.95 -0.66
N PRO A 23 45.21 3.44 0.51
CA PRO A 23 45.43 2.04 0.85
C PRO A 23 44.67 1.12 -0.11
N ARG A 24 45.26 -0.02 -0.48
CA ARG A 24 44.65 -1.00 -1.38
C ARG A 24 43.27 -1.49 -0.90
N SER A 25 43.03 -1.49 0.40
CA SER A 25 41.73 -1.83 0.99
C SER A 25 40.62 -0.88 0.54
N LEU A 26 40.92 0.42 0.50
CA LEU A 26 39.99 1.46 0.06
C LEU A 26 39.66 1.34 -1.44
N GLU A 27 40.67 1.03 -2.27
CA GLU A 27 40.47 0.80 -3.70
C GLU A 27 39.56 -0.40 -3.97
N GLN A 28 39.80 -1.53 -3.28
CA GLN A 28 38.98 -2.74 -3.39
C GLN A 28 37.54 -2.50 -2.93
N LYS A 29 37.35 -1.75 -1.84
CA LYS A 29 36.02 -1.39 -1.33
C LYS A 29 35.29 -0.45 -2.30
N MET A 30 35.99 0.49 -2.93
CA MET A 30 35.39 1.36 -3.94
C MET A 30 34.98 0.61 -5.20
N GLN A 31 35.74 -0.40 -5.63
CA GLN A 31 35.31 -1.27 -6.72
C GLN A 31 34.03 -2.04 -6.37
N ARG A 32 33.95 -2.62 -5.16
CA ARG A 32 32.71 -3.24 -4.66
C ARG A 32 31.54 -2.26 -4.58
N PHE A 33 31.81 -1.01 -4.23
CA PHE A 33 30.80 0.04 -4.12
C PHE A 33 30.26 0.43 -5.50
N GLN A 34 31.13 0.57 -6.50
CA GLN A 34 30.78 0.87 -7.89
C GLN A 34 29.96 -0.24 -8.55
N GLN A 35 30.22 -1.51 -8.20
CA GLN A 35 29.43 -2.65 -8.67
C GLN A 35 27.96 -2.63 -8.20
N ARG A 36 27.60 -1.75 -7.25
CA ARG A 36 26.24 -1.62 -6.70
C ARG A 36 25.54 -0.32 -7.13
N ALA A 37 25.86 0.15 -8.33
CA ALA A 37 25.38 1.40 -8.91
C ALA A 37 23.85 1.58 -8.87
N GLU A 38 23.08 0.48 -8.95
CA GLU A 38 21.61 0.51 -8.92
C GLU A 38 21.00 1.00 -7.59
N ARG A 39 21.75 0.94 -6.47
CA ARG A 39 21.27 1.32 -5.13
C ARG A 39 21.86 2.64 -4.63
N TRP A 40 22.57 3.38 -5.49
CA TRP A 40 23.30 4.61 -5.15
C TRP A 40 22.46 5.74 -4.55
N HIS A 41 21.18 5.84 -4.92
CA HIS A 41 20.28 6.85 -4.38
C HIS A 41 20.25 6.84 -2.84
N ARG A 42 20.42 5.65 -2.21
CA ARG A 42 20.38 5.44 -0.76
C ARG A 42 21.55 6.03 0.03
N VAL A 43 22.67 6.28 -0.64
CA VAL A 43 23.93 6.74 0.00
C VAL A 43 24.41 8.08 -0.55
N SER A 44 23.70 8.60 -1.56
CA SER A 44 24.09 9.78 -2.33
C SER A 44 24.26 11.05 -1.50
N GLN A 45 23.49 11.21 -0.41
CA GLN A 45 23.51 12.41 0.43
C GLN A 45 24.84 12.57 1.20
N PHE A 46 25.38 11.49 1.76
CA PHE A 46 26.62 11.54 2.55
C PHE A 46 27.87 11.15 1.74
N MET A 47 27.72 10.40 0.64
CA MET A 47 28.83 10.08 -0.25
C MET A 47 29.41 11.31 -0.98
N GLY A 48 28.73 12.47 -0.93
CA GLY A 48 29.30 13.75 -1.35
C GLY A 48 30.56 14.16 -0.58
N GLU A 49 30.80 13.62 0.62
CA GLU A 49 31.99 13.89 1.45
C GLU A 49 33.23 13.08 1.03
N PHE A 50 33.07 12.05 0.20
CA PHE A 50 34.17 11.15 -0.17
C PHE A 50 35.32 11.87 -0.88
N HIS A 51 35.03 12.67 -1.92
CA HIS A 51 36.06 13.42 -2.64
C HIS A 51 36.76 14.50 -1.80
N PRO A 52 36.06 15.27 -0.94
CA PRO A 52 36.71 16.14 0.05
C PRO A 52 37.69 15.40 0.98
N LEU A 53 37.34 14.22 1.49
CA LEU A 53 38.21 13.43 2.38
C LEU A 53 39.46 12.91 1.65
N MET A 54 39.27 12.37 0.44
CA MET A 54 40.37 11.90 -0.41
C MET A 54 41.36 13.00 -0.77
N ARG A 55 40.89 14.23 -1.03
CA ARG A 55 41.77 15.38 -1.32
C ARG A 55 42.57 15.87 -0.11
N LYS A 56 42.09 15.61 1.10
CA LYS A 56 42.76 15.97 2.36
C LYS A 56 43.71 14.88 2.87
N GLY A 57 43.83 13.74 2.18
CA GLY A 57 44.60 12.58 2.66
C GLY A 57 43.96 11.87 3.85
N GLU A 58 42.68 12.12 4.16
CA GLU A 58 41.98 11.51 5.30
C GLU A 58 41.46 10.11 4.94
N PHE A 59 42.37 9.19 4.59
CA PHE A 59 42.02 7.88 4.01
C PHE A 59 41.23 6.98 4.97
N ASP A 60 41.52 6.96 6.26
CA ASP A 60 40.78 6.17 7.25
C ASP A 60 39.30 6.60 7.33
N ARG A 61 39.04 7.91 7.23
CA ARG A 61 37.68 8.46 7.24
C ARG A 61 36.96 8.22 5.92
N ALA A 62 37.68 8.34 4.80
CA ALA A 62 37.15 7.96 3.49
C ALA A 62 36.78 6.47 3.45
N GLU A 63 37.60 5.60 4.03
CA GLU A 63 37.35 4.16 4.10
C GLU A 63 36.17 3.82 5.01
N ALA A 64 36.05 4.47 6.18
CA ALA A 64 34.88 4.32 7.04
C ALA A 64 33.57 4.77 6.35
N LEU A 65 33.63 5.84 5.54
CA LEU A 65 32.49 6.32 4.74
C LEU A 65 32.06 5.29 3.70
N VAL A 66 33.02 4.69 2.98
CA VAL A 66 32.77 3.63 2.00
C VAL A 66 32.26 2.37 2.66
N ASP A 67 32.78 1.99 3.83
CA ASP A 67 32.29 0.83 4.58
C ASP A 67 30.86 1.02 5.09
N ARG A 68 30.49 2.23 5.53
CA ARG A 68 29.11 2.60 5.88
C ARG A 68 28.21 2.50 4.66
N ALA A 69 28.67 3.02 3.52
CA ALA A 69 27.91 2.98 2.28
C ALA A 69 27.74 1.55 1.74
N LEU A 70 28.80 0.75 1.72
CA LEU A 70 28.76 -0.67 1.35
C LEU A 70 27.81 -1.45 2.24
N ARG A 71 27.84 -1.23 3.56
CA ARG A 71 26.90 -1.86 4.50
C ARG A 71 25.45 -1.45 4.22
N ILE A 72 25.14 -0.17 4.03
CA ILE A 72 23.79 0.27 3.62
C ILE A 72 23.35 -0.36 2.30
N LEU A 73 24.28 -0.52 1.35
CA LEU A 73 24.03 -1.17 0.07
C LEU A 73 23.93 -2.71 0.17
N GLU A 74 24.45 -3.32 1.24
CA GLU A 74 24.43 -4.77 1.52
C GLU A 74 23.25 -5.17 2.40
N THR A 75 23.13 -4.52 3.55
CA THR A 75 22.18 -4.80 4.63
C THR A 75 20.96 -3.91 4.59
N GLY A 76 20.88 -2.96 3.67
CA GLY A 76 19.73 -2.05 3.56
C GLY A 76 19.58 -1.05 4.70
N THR A 77 20.49 -1.05 5.68
CA THR A 77 20.39 -0.36 6.98
C THR A 77 21.69 0.35 7.35
N GLU A 78 21.57 1.45 8.07
CA GLU A 78 22.70 2.18 8.62
C GLU A 78 23.15 1.53 9.95
N PRO A 79 24.47 1.35 10.20
CA PRO A 79 24.99 0.69 11.42
C PRO A 79 24.61 1.32 12.78
N GLN A 80 23.80 2.38 12.83
CA GLN A 80 23.30 3.05 14.05
C GLN A 80 21.76 2.99 14.18
N ASP A 81 21.08 2.10 13.46
CA ASP A 81 19.62 2.17 13.24
C ASP A 81 18.75 2.05 14.49
N ALA A 82 19.17 1.32 15.53
CA ALA A 82 18.37 1.22 16.76
C ALA A 82 18.24 2.56 17.51
N ALA A 83 19.28 3.42 17.50
CA ALA A 83 19.21 4.75 18.11
C ALA A 83 18.49 5.74 17.20
N ARG A 84 18.69 5.61 15.87
CA ARG A 84 18.05 6.44 14.85
C ARG A 84 16.53 6.35 14.92
N ILE A 85 15.97 5.14 15.02
CA ILE A 85 14.52 4.94 15.02
C ILE A 85 13.88 5.22 16.38
N ARG A 86 14.60 5.04 17.50
CA ARG A 86 14.06 5.27 18.87
C ARG A 86 13.44 6.65 19.05
N LYS A 87 13.97 7.69 18.39
CA LYS A 87 13.42 9.06 18.47
C LYS A 87 11.98 9.17 17.93
N PHE A 88 11.59 8.23 17.06
CA PHE A 88 10.27 8.13 16.48
C PHE A 88 9.32 7.24 17.28
N GLN A 89 9.75 6.63 18.38
CA GLN A 89 8.83 5.87 19.23
C GLN A 89 7.69 6.76 19.72
N ARG A 90 6.48 6.22 19.69
CA ARG A 90 5.26 6.90 20.09
C ARG A 90 4.38 5.94 20.86
N ARG A 91 3.68 6.49 21.85
CA ARG A 91 2.59 5.80 22.53
C ARG A 91 1.29 6.44 22.09
N THR A 92 0.26 5.63 21.96
CA THR A 92 -1.11 6.07 21.77
C THR A 92 -1.96 5.52 22.90
N ASP A 93 -3.00 6.27 23.27
CA ASP A 93 -4.03 5.80 24.20
C ASP A 93 -5.20 5.14 23.47
N GLU A 94 -5.19 5.16 22.13
CA GLU A 94 -6.15 4.41 21.31
C GLU A 94 -5.95 2.91 21.46
N THR A 95 -7.05 2.17 21.28
CA THR A 95 -7.04 0.71 21.20
C THR A 95 -6.13 0.25 20.06
N HIS A 96 -5.26 -0.72 20.33
CA HIS A 96 -4.51 -1.45 19.32
C HIS A 96 -5.34 -2.63 18.82
N TYR A 97 -5.54 -2.71 17.51
CA TYR A 97 -6.28 -3.77 16.87
C TYR A 97 -5.38 -4.66 16.02
N ILE A 98 -5.49 -5.96 16.24
CA ILE A 98 -5.00 -6.98 15.31
C ILE A 98 -6.19 -7.52 14.52
N ILE A 99 -6.23 -7.24 13.22
CA ILE A 99 -7.32 -7.64 12.35
C ILE A 99 -6.86 -8.85 11.54
N LEU A 100 -7.52 -9.98 11.73
CA LEU A 100 -7.13 -11.27 11.19
C LEU A 100 -8.06 -11.70 10.05
N PRO A 101 -7.54 -12.36 9.00
CA PRO A 101 -8.36 -12.80 7.89
C PRO A 101 -9.25 -13.96 8.33
N VAL A 102 -10.56 -13.79 8.16
CA VAL A 102 -11.59 -14.82 8.34
C VAL A 102 -12.22 -15.05 6.97
N PRO A 103 -11.75 -16.05 6.20
CA PRO A 103 -12.22 -16.27 4.82
C PRO A 103 -13.74 -16.40 4.72
N GLU A 104 -14.39 -16.87 5.79
CA GLU A 104 -15.82 -17.00 5.85
C GLU A 104 -16.58 -15.66 5.86
N ALA A 105 -15.92 -14.53 6.08
CA ALA A 105 -16.54 -13.20 5.95
C ALA A 105 -17.13 -12.99 4.54
N GLY A 106 -16.54 -13.58 3.50
CA GLY A 106 -17.08 -13.52 2.14
C GLY A 106 -18.47 -14.17 1.99
N TYR A 107 -18.89 -15.05 2.90
CA TYR A 107 -20.24 -15.64 2.88
C TYR A 107 -21.34 -14.64 3.23
N LEU A 108 -20.99 -13.51 3.87
CA LEU A 108 -21.93 -12.43 4.15
C LEU A 108 -22.51 -11.83 2.86
N HIS A 109 -21.72 -11.77 1.79
CA HIS A 109 -22.19 -11.30 0.48
C HIS A 109 -23.31 -12.19 -0.10
N GLY A 110 -23.30 -13.48 0.22
CA GLY A 110 -24.36 -14.44 -0.11
C GLY A 110 -25.46 -14.54 0.95
N GLY A 111 -25.42 -13.72 2.01
CA GLY A 111 -26.38 -13.77 3.13
C GLY A 111 -26.20 -14.93 4.09
N ASN A 112 -25.09 -15.69 4.02
CA ASN A 112 -24.86 -16.85 4.88
C ASN A 112 -24.08 -16.44 6.14
N VAL A 113 -24.81 -15.82 7.07
CA VAL A 113 -24.28 -15.33 8.36
C VAL A 113 -23.82 -16.50 9.24
N ASP A 114 -24.54 -17.63 9.24
CA ASP A 114 -24.20 -18.80 10.07
C ASP A 114 -22.80 -19.34 9.76
N ARG A 115 -22.45 -19.45 8.48
CA ARG A 115 -21.13 -19.94 8.07
C ARG A 115 -20.03 -18.97 8.48
N PHE A 116 -20.28 -17.67 8.36
CA PHE A 116 -19.36 -16.65 8.83
C PHE A 116 -19.17 -16.72 10.35
N GLU A 117 -20.26 -16.80 11.10
CA GLU A 117 -20.27 -16.88 12.56
C GLU A 117 -19.50 -18.10 13.08
N GLN A 118 -19.66 -19.26 12.42
CA GLN A 118 -18.86 -20.45 12.75
C GLN A 118 -17.35 -20.22 12.57
N GLY A 119 -16.95 -19.43 11.56
CA GLY A 119 -15.57 -18.98 11.36
C GLY A 119 -15.07 -18.14 12.54
N ILE A 120 -15.85 -17.15 12.95
CA ILE A 120 -15.55 -16.31 14.12
C ILE A 120 -15.40 -17.14 15.40
N LEU A 121 -16.33 -18.06 15.67
CA LEU A 121 -16.27 -18.92 16.85
C LEU A 121 -15.02 -19.83 16.84
N ARG A 122 -14.59 -20.32 15.67
CA ARG A 122 -13.32 -21.09 15.55
C ARG A 122 -12.13 -20.22 15.92
N LYS A 123 -12.04 -19.00 15.40
CA LYS A 123 -10.92 -18.09 15.68
C LYS A 123 -10.89 -17.62 17.12
N LYS A 124 -12.06 -17.32 17.70
CA LYS A 124 -12.18 -16.98 19.13
C LYS A 124 -11.65 -18.10 20.04
N ARG A 125 -11.96 -19.37 19.74
CA ARG A 125 -11.41 -20.51 20.49
C ARG A 125 -9.89 -20.63 20.36
N GLN A 126 -9.32 -20.26 19.23
CA GLN A 126 -7.88 -20.30 18.98
C GLN A 126 -7.14 -19.17 19.71
N LEU A 127 -7.74 -17.97 19.78
CA LEU A 127 -7.12 -16.77 20.35
C LEU A 127 -7.36 -16.59 21.86
N GLY A 128 -8.41 -17.22 22.41
CA GLY A 128 -8.73 -17.11 23.83
C GLY A 128 -9.50 -15.84 24.20
N SER A 129 -9.39 -15.42 25.47
CA SER A 129 -10.07 -14.24 26.00
C SER A 129 -9.29 -12.95 25.70
N VAL A 130 -10.00 -11.82 25.78
CA VAL A 130 -9.42 -10.48 25.73
C VAL A 130 -9.56 -9.85 27.11
N THR A 131 -8.46 -9.41 27.72
CA THR A 131 -8.46 -8.86 29.09
C THR A 131 -9.10 -7.47 29.14
N ASP A 132 -8.67 -6.58 28.25
CA ASP A 132 -9.22 -5.23 28.10
C ASP A 132 -9.36 -4.89 26.61
N PRO A 133 -10.56 -5.09 26.02
CA PRO A 133 -10.80 -4.85 24.60
C PRO A 133 -10.73 -3.37 24.21
N THR A 134 -10.62 -2.45 25.19
CA THR A 134 -10.41 -1.02 24.93
C THR A 134 -8.93 -0.66 24.80
N LYS A 135 -8.03 -1.57 25.19
CA LYS A 135 -6.57 -1.42 25.04
C LYS A 135 -6.03 -2.27 23.92
N HIS A 136 -6.24 -3.57 23.96
CA HIS A 136 -5.78 -4.51 22.94
C HIS A 136 -6.97 -5.38 22.51
N ASN A 137 -7.24 -5.44 21.21
CA ASN A 137 -8.36 -6.21 20.70
C ASN A 137 -7.99 -6.91 19.40
N TRP A 138 -8.75 -7.95 19.07
CA TRP A 138 -8.67 -8.59 17.77
C TRP A 138 -9.99 -8.44 17.03
N GLY A 139 -9.90 -8.52 15.70
CA GLY A 139 -11.06 -8.42 14.85
C GLY A 139 -10.92 -9.21 13.56
N PHE A 140 -11.93 -9.09 12.71
CA PHE A 140 -11.92 -9.57 11.35
C PHE A 140 -12.08 -8.39 10.39
N HIS A 141 -11.59 -8.53 9.16
CA HIS A 141 -11.92 -7.59 8.10
C HIS A 141 -13.03 -8.11 7.19
N LEU A 142 -13.96 -7.23 6.83
CA LEU A 142 -14.92 -7.43 5.74
C LEU A 142 -14.46 -6.62 4.54
N MET A 143 -14.12 -7.29 3.44
CA MET A 143 -13.81 -6.62 2.18
C MET A 143 -15.09 -6.32 1.40
N ILE A 144 -15.23 -5.10 0.92
CA ILE A 144 -16.33 -4.60 0.10
C ILE A 144 -15.76 -4.20 -1.27
N PRO A 145 -15.87 -5.08 -2.28
CA PRO A 145 -15.59 -4.74 -3.67
C PRO A 145 -16.62 -3.75 -4.22
N ALA A 146 -16.33 -2.45 -4.09
CA ALA A 146 -17.31 -1.37 -4.25
C ALA A 146 -17.94 -1.34 -5.64
N TRP A 147 -17.13 -1.42 -6.70
CA TRP A 147 -17.61 -1.46 -8.08
C TRP A 147 -18.30 -2.78 -8.42
N ARG A 148 -17.80 -3.90 -7.88
CA ARG A 148 -18.36 -5.23 -8.14
C ARG A 148 -19.79 -5.35 -7.61
N PHE A 149 -20.04 -4.72 -6.48
CA PHE A 149 -21.28 -4.76 -5.71
C PHE A 149 -22.11 -3.49 -5.83
N ASP A 150 -21.86 -2.70 -6.87
CA ASP A 150 -22.67 -1.53 -7.18
C ASP A 150 -24.15 -1.96 -7.37
N PRO A 151 -25.10 -1.44 -6.56
CA PRO A 151 -26.50 -1.83 -6.64
C PRO A 151 -27.16 -1.47 -7.98
N GLU A 152 -26.60 -0.52 -8.73
CA GLU A 152 -27.09 -0.11 -10.05
C GLU A 152 -26.48 -0.94 -11.19
N HIS A 153 -25.36 -1.64 -10.94
CA HIS A 153 -24.59 -2.38 -11.95
C HIS A 153 -24.19 -3.77 -11.45
N LEU A 154 -25.20 -4.57 -11.10
CA LEU A 154 -25.01 -5.87 -10.49
C LEU A 154 -24.29 -6.86 -11.42
N PHE A 155 -23.33 -7.58 -10.85
CA PHE A 155 -22.55 -8.63 -11.52
C PHE A 155 -23.35 -9.85 -11.98
N SER A 156 -24.56 -10.01 -11.45
CA SER A 156 -25.47 -11.10 -11.77
C SER A 156 -26.91 -10.63 -11.56
N PRO A 157 -27.88 -11.06 -12.40
CA PRO A 157 -29.30 -10.78 -12.18
C PRO A 157 -29.84 -11.28 -10.83
N ASN A 158 -29.19 -12.30 -10.25
CA ASN A 158 -29.57 -12.87 -8.96
C ASN A 158 -28.81 -12.24 -7.78
N ALA A 159 -27.83 -11.38 -8.06
CA ALA A 159 -27.19 -10.62 -7.01
C ALA A 159 -28.21 -9.63 -6.43
N SER A 160 -28.13 -9.42 -5.13
CA SER A 160 -29.02 -8.49 -4.48
C SER A 160 -28.49 -7.06 -4.55
N ARG A 161 -29.40 -6.10 -4.69
CA ARG A 161 -29.08 -4.67 -4.59
C ARG A 161 -28.56 -4.28 -3.21
N ASP A 162 -29.11 -4.85 -2.13
CA ASP A 162 -28.64 -4.50 -0.77
C ASP A 162 -27.43 -5.34 -0.30
N ILE A 163 -26.66 -5.94 -1.22
CA ILE A 163 -25.55 -6.84 -0.86
C ILE A 163 -24.53 -6.15 0.06
N ILE A 164 -24.21 -4.88 -0.19
CA ILE A 164 -23.28 -4.09 0.64
C ILE A 164 -23.86 -3.90 2.04
N THR A 165 -25.06 -3.32 2.13
CA THR A 165 -25.71 -3.02 3.41
C THR A 165 -25.90 -4.28 4.25
N ARG A 166 -26.44 -5.36 3.67
CA ARG A 166 -26.65 -6.61 4.41
C ARG A 166 -25.35 -7.30 4.81
N SER A 167 -24.27 -7.18 4.02
CA SER A 167 -22.97 -7.72 4.42
C SER A 167 -22.43 -6.99 5.64
N ILE A 168 -22.54 -5.66 5.65
CA ILE A 168 -22.11 -4.81 6.77
C ILE A 168 -22.97 -5.10 8.01
N ASP A 169 -24.30 -5.16 7.86
CA ASP A 169 -25.22 -5.46 8.97
C ASP A 169 -24.94 -6.84 9.59
N GLY A 170 -24.77 -7.88 8.75
CA GLY A 170 -24.45 -9.21 9.24
C GLY A 170 -23.08 -9.28 9.94
N ALA A 171 -22.10 -8.49 9.48
CA ALA A 171 -20.82 -8.37 10.17
C ALA A 171 -20.96 -7.68 11.54
N ILE A 172 -21.73 -6.58 11.61
CA ILE A 172 -22.02 -5.86 12.85
C ILE A 172 -22.78 -6.74 13.84
N ASP A 173 -23.76 -7.53 13.38
CA ASP A 173 -24.51 -8.47 14.20
C ASP A 173 -23.61 -9.51 14.86
N VAL A 174 -22.68 -10.08 14.10
CA VAL A 174 -21.72 -11.06 14.61
C VAL A 174 -20.72 -10.40 15.56
N ALA A 175 -20.23 -9.20 15.25
CA ALA A 175 -19.36 -8.42 16.13
C ALA A 175 -20.03 -8.17 17.49
N LEU A 176 -21.28 -7.72 17.51
CA LEU A 176 -22.08 -7.46 18.71
C LEU A 176 -22.30 -8.71 19.56
N ARG A 177 -22.67 -9.83 18.92
CA ARG A 177 -22.98 -11.10 19.59
C ARG A 177 -21.74 -11.77 20.19
N HIS A 178 -20.59 -11.57 19.58
CA HIS A 178 -19.36 -12.31 19.95
C HIS A 178 -18.25 -11.45 20.54
N ASP A 179 -18.46 -10.15 20.70
CA ASP A 179 -17.46 -9.22 21.24
C ASP A 179 -16.14 -9.27 20.45
N VAL A 180 -16.24 -9.19 19.13
CA VAL A 180 -15.10 -9.22 18.20
C VAL A 180 -15.10 -7.94 17.39
N ALA A 181 -13.93 -7.31 17.23
CA ALA A 181 -13.85 -6.08 16.47
C ALA A 181 -14.11 -6.31 14.97
N ILE A 182 -14.68 -5.30 14.31
CA ILE A 182 -14.91 -5.25 12.88
C ILE A 182 -14.00 -4.17 12.27
N TYR A 183 -13.38 -4.54 11.16
CA TYR A 183 -12.68 -3.64 10.27
C TYR A 183 -13.25 -3.80 8.86
N ILE A 184 -13.34 -2.72 8.08
CA ILE A 184 -13.90 -2.78 6.73
C ILE A 184 -12.84 -2.37 5.72
N THR A 185 -12.70 -3.09 4.62
CA THR A 185 -11.81 -2.70 3.51
C THR A 185 -12.65 -2.41 2.29
N ILE A 186 -12.59 -1.20 1.76
CA ILE A 186 -13.29 -0.83 0.53
C ILE A 186 -12.32 -1.07 -0.63
N GLU A 187 -12.51 -2.10 -1.44
CA GLU A 187 -11.75 -2.27 -2.68
C GLU A 187 -12.42 -1.41 -3.77
N ASN A 188 -11.67 -0.46 -4.35
CA ASN A 188 -12.17 0.51 -5.32
C ASN A 188 -11.40 0.60 -6.65
N LEU A 189 -10.61 -0.41 -6.98
CA LEU A 189 -9.83 -0.51 -8.22
C LEU A 189 -10.25 -1.68 -9.13
N GLU A 190 -11.00 -2.65 -8.60
CA GLU A 190 -11.55 -3.77 -9.38
C GLU A 190 -12.95 -3.46 -9.90
N TRP A 191 -13.01 -3.03 -11.16
CA TRP A 191 -14.22 -2.53 -11.81
C TRP A 191 -14.68 -3.34 -13.04
N GLU A 192 -14.35 -4.62 -13.10
CA GLU A 192 -14.73 -5.51 -14.23
C GLU A 192 -16.24 -5.50 -14.51
N ASN A 193 -17.08 -5.37 -13.49
CA ASN A 193 -18.55 -5.34 -13.65
C ASN A 193 -19.10 -3.98 -14.08
N ARG A 194 -18.23 -3.01 -14.41
CA ARG A 194 -18.60 -1.70 -14.93
C ARG A 194 -18.21 -1.52 -16.40
N PRO A 195 -18.54 -2.46 -17.30
CA PRO A 195 -18.17 -2.31 -18.71
C PRO A 195 -18.84 -1.09 -19.34
N ASP A 196 -19.93 -0.59 -18.76
CA ASP A 196 -20.57 0.69 -19.11
C ASP A 196 -19.66 1.91 -18.88
N LEU A 197 -18.56 1.78 -18.15
CA LEU A 197 -17.57 2.83 -17.96
C LEU A 197 -16.29 2.61 -18.76
N TRP A 198 -15.89 1.36 -19.05
CA TRP A 198 -14.56 1.08 -19.61
C TRP A 198 -14.55 0.32 -20.93
N ASN A 199 -15.65 -0.27 -21.38
CA ASN A 199 -15.68 -0.96 -22.67
C ASN A 199 -15.79 0.07 -23.80
N PHE A 200 -14.65 0.47 -24.37
CA PHE A 200 -14.58 1.40 -25.50
C PHE A 200 -14.27 0.73 -26.84
N SER A 201 -13.95 -0.57 -26.85
CA SER A 201 -13.34 -1.24 -28.01
C SER A 201 -14.02 -2.53 -28.46
N ASP A 202 -14.85 -3.18 -27.64
CA ASP A 202 -15.50 -4.44 -28.01
C ASP A 202 -17.01 -4.26 -28.19
N GLU A 203 -17.43 -3.97 -29.42
CA GLU A 203 -18.83 -3.80 -29.87
C GLU A 203 -19.72 -5.00 -29.53
N SER A 204 -19.13 -6.19 -29.38
CA SER A 204 -19.87 -7.42 -29.11
C SER A 204 -20.18 -7.64 -27.62
N LYS A 205 -19.59 -6.83 -26.73
CA LYS A 205 -19.70 -6.98 -25.28
C LYS A 205 -20.61 -5.92 -24.67
N PRO A 206 -21.23 -6.20 -23.50
CA PRO A 206 -22.05 -5.23 -22.80
C PRO A 206 -21.30 -3.91 -22.53
N GLY A 207 -22.06 -2.82 -22.45
CA GLY A 207 -21.51 -1.51 -22.08
C GLY A 207 -20.60 -0.86 -23.14
N TYR A 208 -20.50 -1.43 -24.34
CA TYR A 208 -19.72 -0.82 -25.42
C TYR A 208 -20.20 0.60 -25.73
N ASP A 209 -19.29 1.56 -25.58
CA ASP A 209 -19.44 2.94 -26.04
C ASP A 209 -18.03 3.49 -26.30
N PRO A 210 -17.69 3.95 -27.52
CA PRO A 210 -16.40 4.60 -27.78
C PRO A 210 -16.08 5.75 -26.81
N ALA A 211 -17.10 6.44 -26.27
CA ALA A 211 -16.92 7.51 -25.29
C ALA A 211 -16.34 7.03 -23.95
N ASN A 212 -16.39 5.73 -23.65
CA ASN A 212 -15.75 5.12 -22.48
C ASN A 212 -14.23 5.29 -22.47
N ALA A 213 -13.62 5.60 -23.62
CA ALA A 213 -12.21 5.98 -23.70
C ALA A 213 -11.89 7.16 -22.76
N ASN A 214 -12.86 8.04 -22.46
CA ASN A 214 -12.67 9.18 -21.54
C ASN A 214 -12.61 8.78 -20.06
N ASN A 215 -12.98 7.54 -19.70
CA ASN A 215 -13.00 7.07 -18.31
C ASN A 215 -11.78 6.20 -17.96
N VAL A 216 -10.94 5.89 -18.93
CA VAL A 216 -9.75 5.04 -18.77
C VAL A 216 -8.49 5.84 -19.03
N GLU A 217 -7.36 5.38 -18.52
CA GLU A 217 -6.10 6.07 -18.75
C GLU A 217 -5.57 5.97 -20.18
N TRP A 218 -4.93 7.06 -20.61
CA TRP A 218 -4.35 7.19 -21.93
C TRP A 218 -2.83 7.05 -21.90
N MET A 219 -2.28 6.66 -23.05
CA MET A 219 -0.84 6.49 -23.29
C MET A 219 -0.16 7.74 -23.84
N ASN A 220 -0.94 8.73 -24.29
CA ASN A 220 -0.43 9.95 -24.91
C ASN A 220 -1.47 11.10 -24.84
N TRP A 221 -1.02 12.30 -25.22
CA TRP A 221 -1.86 13.50 -25.30
C TRP A 221 -2.89 13.48 -26.43
N ASP A 222 -2.77 12.55 -27.39
CA ASP A 222 -3.70 12.42 -28.52
C ASP A 222 -4.96 11.61 -28.16
N GLY A 223 -5.08 11.18 -26.90
CA GLY A 223 -6.28 10.49 -26.43
C GLY A 223 -6.29 8.98 -26.63
N THR A 224 -5.12 8.34 -26.84
CA THR A 224 -5.09 6.89 -27.11
C THR A 224 -5.24 6.09 -25.80
N PRO A 225 -6.36 5.34 -25.60
CA PRO A 225 -6.58 4.59 -24.38
C PRO A 225 -5.69 3.34 -24.28
N HIS A 226 -5.24 3.02 -23.08
CA HIS A 226 -4.54 1.75 -22.83
C HIS A 226 -5.56 0.64 -22.54
N PRO A 227 -5.50 -0.52 -23.23
CA PRO A 227 -6.60 -1.48 -23.24
C PRO A 227 -6.74 -2.30 -21.95
N HIS A 228 -5.67 -2.44 -21.16
CA HIS A 228 -5.67 -3.31 -19.98
C HIS A 228 -4.87 -2.74 -18.82
N ARG A 229 -5.20 -3.17 -17.60
CA ARG A 229 -4.28 -3.12 -16.47
C ARG A 229 -3.60 -4.47 -16.32
N TYR A 230 -2.35 -4.45 -15.90
CA TYR A 230 -1.58 -5.65 -15.57
C TYR A 230 -1.22 -5.68 -14.07
N ARG A 231 -1.37 -6.85 -13.45
CA ARG A 231 -1.01 -7.12 -12.05
C ARG A 231 -0.33 -8.48 -11.93
N ASP A 232 0.48 -8.65 -10.88
CA ASP A 232 1.19 -9.89 -10.60
C ASP A 232 1.22 -10.15 -9.10
N TRP A 233 0.25 -10.96 -8.64
CA TRP A 233 0.18 -11.43 -7.25
C TRP A 233 0.70 -12.86 -7.11
N GLY A 234 1.73 -13.18 -7.89
CA GLY A 234 2.30 -14.52 -8.03
C GLY A 234 2.19 -15.04 -9.47
N ARG A 235 1.11 -14.69 -10.16
CA ARG A 235 0.89 -14.92 -11.59
C ARG A 235 0.58 -13.61 -12.34
N PRO A 236 1.20 -13.36 -13.50
CA PRO A 236 0.83 -12.25 -14.38
C PRO A 236 -0.61 -12.36 -14.92
N GLU A 237 -1.42 -11.37 -14.60
CA GLU A 237 -2.83 -11.28 -14.98
C GLU A 237 -3.13 -9.97 -15.72
N GLN A 238 -4.15 -10.05 -16.57
CA GLN A 238 -4.70 -8.95 -17.35
C GLN A 238 -6.07 -8.62 -16.76
N MET A 239 -6.32 -7.34 -16.59
CA MET A 239 -7.51 -6.78 -15.97
C MET A 239 -8.12 -5.71 -16.88
N PRO A 240 -9.35 -5.24 -16.59
CA PRO A 240 -9.89 -4.04 -17.23
C PRO A 240 -8.90 -2.86 -17.21
N PRO A 241 -9.03 -1.90 -18.15
CA PRO A 241 -8.19 -0.72 -18.22
C PRO A 241 -7.99 -0.01 -16.89
N VAL A 242 -6.87 0.70 -16.73
CA VAL A 242 -6.65 1.56 -15.57
C VAL A 242 -7.68 2.69 -15.58
N ILE A 243 -8.36 2.90 -14.45
CA ILE A 243 -9.38 3.95 -14.27
C ILE A 243 -8.72 5.32 -14.42
N CYS A 244 -9.32 6.22 -15.20
CA CYS A 244 -9.00 7.64 -15.10
C CYS A 244 -9.71 8.23 -13.88
N TYR A 245 -8.98 8.33 -12.77
CA TYR A 245 -9.55 8.64 -11.45
C TYR A 245 -10.32 9.96 -11.36
N ASN A 246 -9.97 10.94 -12.19
CA ASN A 246 -10.62 12.25 -12.23
C ASN A 246 -11.58 12.42 -13.41
N SER A 247 -11.95 11.34 -14.12
CA SER A 247 -13.05 11.40 -15.09
C SER A 247 -14.35 11.81 -14.39
N PRO A 248 -15.16 12.73 -14.96
CA PRO A 248 -16.44 13.12 -14.39
C PRO A 248 -17.40 11.96 -14.12
N ALA A 249 -17.42 10.93 -14.98
CA ALA A 249 -18.29 9.78 -14.79
C ALA A 249 -17.84 8.91 -13.60
N VAL A 250 -16.53 8.69 -13.49
CA VAL A 250 -15.93 7.95 -12.37
C VAL A 250 -16.16 8.71 -11.06
N GLN A 251 -15.89 10.01 -11.01
CA GLN A 251 -16.07 10.81 -9.79
C GLN A 251 -17.52 10.83 -9.31
N ARG A 252 -18.48 10.93 -10.23
CA ARG A 252 -19.92 10.89 -9.90
C ARG A 252 -20.30 9.56 -9.25
N ASP A 253 -19.81 8.45 -9.78
CA ASP A 253 -20.15 7.12 -9.26
C ASP A 253 -19.43 6.81 -7.95
N VAL A 254 -18.16 7.23 -7.81
CA VAL A 254 -17.46 7.17 -6.52
C VAL A 254 -18.24 7.94 -5.46
N LYS A 255 -18.63 9.19 -5.75
CA LYS A 255 -19.43 10.00 -4.84
C LYS A 255 -20.71 9.28 -4.43
N ARG A 256 -21.48 8.78 -5.40
CA ARG A 256 -22.74 8.08 -5.13
C ARG A 256 -22.52 6.84 -4.26
N LEU A 257 -21.57 5.96 -4.62
CA LEU A 257 -21.30 4.73 -3.89
C LEU A 257 -20.83 5.01 -2.46
N ALA A 258 -19.87 5.91 -2.29
CA ALA A 258 -19.32 6.26 -0.99
C ALA A 258 -20.35 6.97 -0.09
N GLU A 259 -21.00 8.01 -0.60
CA GLU A 259 -21.88 8.90 0.20
C GLU A 259 -23.28 8.30 0.42
N LYS A 260 -23.81 7.55 -0.55
CA LYS A 260 -25.23 7.11 -0.53
C LYS A 260 -25.42 5.63 -0.23
N VAL A 261 -24.38 4.80 -0.39
CA VAL A 261 -24.50 3.34 -0.23
C VAL A 261 -23.62 2.83 0.91
N ILE A 262 -22.30 3.00 0.79
CA ILE A 262 -21.33 2.40 1.71
C ILE A 262 -21.27 3.18 3.03
N GLY A 263 -21.09 4.50 2.95
CA GLY A 263 -20.95 5.37 4.12
C GLY A 263 -22.11 5.22 5.11
N PRO A 264 -23.38 5.38 4.67
CA PRO A 264 -24.53 5.26 5.57
C PRO A 264 -24.68 3.88 6.19
N ALA A 265 -24.34 2.80 5.47
CA ALA A 265 -24.38 1.45 6.03
C ALA A 265 -23.35 1.26 7.15
N ILE A 266 -22.14 1.80 6.98
CA ILE A 266 -21.11 1.80 8.02
C ILE A 266 -21.53 2.68 9.20
N ALA A 267 -22.06 3.89 8.93
CA ALA A 267 -22.49 4.82 9.98
C ALA A 267 -23.58 4.21 10.88
N ASN A 268 -24.58 3.58 10.27
CA ASN A 268 -25.62 2.82 10.99
C ASN A 268 -24.99 1.70 11.85
N GLY A 269 -24.03 0.96 11.31
CA GLY A 269 -23.29 -0.05 12.07
C GLY A 269 -22.58 0.53 13.29
N ILE A 270 -21.91 1.68 13.16
CA ILE A 270 -21.22 2.38 14.26
C ILE A 270 -22.21 2.83 15.32
N GLU A 271 -23.36 3.39 14.93
CA GLU A 271 -24.43 3.81 15.86
C GLU A 271 -24.94 2.62 16.67
N ARG A 272 -25.21 1.49 16.02
CA ARG A 272 -25.63 0.25 16.69
C ARG A 272 -24.59 -0.28 17.69
N LEU A 273 -23.30 -0.15 17.36
CA LEU A 273 -22.22 -0.49 18.29
C LEU A 273 -22.20 0.47 19.49
N ALA A 274 -22.42 1.77 19.26
CA ALA A 274 -22.44 2.79 20.31
C ALA A 274 -23.65 2.63 21.24
N ASP A 275 -24.84 2.33 20.71
CA ASP A 275 -26.06 2.06 21.49
C ASP A 275 -25.90 0.86 22.43
N ALA A 276 -25.07 -0.12 22.04
CA ALA A 276 -24.71 -1.26 22.87
C ALA A 276 -23.57 -0.96 23.87
N GLY A 277 -23.00 0.24 23.88
CA GLY A 277 -21.80 0.60 24.66
C GLY A 277 -20.52 -0.10 24.17
N LYS A 278 -20.51 -0.57 22.92
CA LYS A 278 -19.44 -1.38 22.30
C LYS A 278 -18.77 -0.66 21.13
N GLN A 279 -18.68 0.67 21.16
CA GLN A 279 -18.01 1.45 20.11
C GLN A 279 -16.54 1.06 19.87
N TYR A 280 -15.87 0.45 20.86
CA TYR A 280 -14.53 -0.11 20.74
C TYR A 280 -14.46 -1.36 19.85
N LEU A 281 -15.57 -1.88 19.33
CA LEU A 281 -15.56 -2.93 18.33
C LEU A 281 -15.36 -2.39 16.91
N PHE A 282 -15.50 -1.09 16.67
CA PHE A 282 -15.22 -0.51 15.36
C PHE A 282 -13.74 -0.13 15.23
N ALA A 283 -12.95 -1.01 14.60
CA ALA A 283 -11.52 -0.82 14.43
C ALA A 283 -11.18 0.20 13.32
N GLY A 284 -12.04 0.31 12.30
CA GLY A 284 -11.92 1.32 11.25
C GLY A 284 -12.17 0.80 9.84
N VAL A 285 -11.74 1.60 8.86
CA VAL A 285 -11.96 1.40 7.43
C VAL A 285 -10.69 1.66 6.64
N THR A 286 -10.28 0.73 5.79
CA THR A 286 -9.33 1.02 4.70
C THR A 286 -10.09 1.65 3.54
N VAL A 287 -9.65 2.84 3.12
CA VAL A 287 -10.22 3.59 2.01
C VAL A 287 -9.49 3.24 0.73
N GLY A 288 -10.12 2.37 -0.06
CA GLY A 288 -9.60 1.96 -1.35
C GLY A 288 -8.58 0.84 -1.29
N ALA A 289 -7.98 0.58 -2.46
CA ALA A 289 -6.79 -0.23 -2.61
C ALA A 289 -5.60 0.65 -3.03
N GLU A 290 -4.43 0.06 -3.32
CA GLU A 290 -3.22 0.77 -3.74
C GLU A 290 -3.38 1.47 -5.12
N PRO A 291 -3.63 2.80 -5.18
CA PRO A 291 -3.80 3.49 -6.45
C PRO A 291 -2.44 3.58 -7.15
N ALA A 292 -2.47 3.44 -8.47
CA ALA A 292 -1.29 3.57 -9.30
C ALA A 292 -1.68 4.05 -10.69
N LEU A 293 -0.82 4.89 -11.27
CA LEU A 293 -0.86 5.29 -12.68
C LEU A 293 0.39 4.71 -13.34
N PRO A 294 0.32 3.47 -13.87
CA PRO A 294 1.49 2.72 -14.32
C PRO A 294 2.33 3.44 -15.38
N ASN A 295 3.66 3.37 -15.24
CA ASN A 295 4.58 3.62 -16.34
C ASN A 295 5.07 2.30 -16.94
N TYR A 296 4.35 1.75 -17.91
CA TYR A 296 4.76 0.47 -18.50
C TYR A 296 6.07 0.55 -19.30
N ALA A 297 6.56 1.75 -19.64
CA ALA A 297 7.86 1.91 -20.33
C ALA A 297 9.06 1.40 -19.51
N VAL A 298 8.91 1.22 -18.19
CA VAL A 298 9.96 0.68 -17.32
C VAL A 298 9.66 -0.72 -16.78
N ILE A 299 8.60 -1.36 -17.28
CA ILE A 299 8.10 -2.61 -16.71
C ILE A 299 9.11 -3.75 -16.74
N ASP A 300 10.02 -3.80 -17.72
CA ASP A 300 11.08 -4.81 -17.77
C ASP A 300 12.00 -4.77 -16.54
N LYS A 301 12.20 -3.59 -15.94
CA LYS A 301 13.03 -3.41 -14.74
C LYS A 301 12.28 -3.69 -13.44
N VAL A 302 10.96 -3.55 -13.48
CA VAL A 302 10.10 -3.61 -12.28
C VAL A 302 9.48 -5.00 -12.14
N ASN A 303 8.93 -5.54 -13.22
CA ASN A 303 8.38 -6.88 -13.28
C ASN A 303 8.52 -7.48 -14.70
N PRO A 304 9.61 -8.23 -14.96
CA PRO A 304 9.84 -8.89 -16.25
C PRO A 304 8.70 -9.84 -16.68
N ARG A 305 7.97 -10.45 -15.73
CA ARG A 305 6.89 -11.39 -16.04
C ARG A 305 5.67 -10.68 -16.61
N ILE A 306 5.37 -9.46 -16.13
CA ILE A 306 4.37 -8.59 -16.76
C ILE A 306 4.84 -8.16 -18.14
N ALA A 307 6.13 -7.78 -18.28
CA ALA A 307 6.67 -7.36 -19.55
C ALA A 307 6.51 -8.45 -20.63
N GLU A 308 6.86 -9.69 -20.31
CA GLU A 308 6.67 -10.85 -21.18
C GLU A 308 5.18 -11.05 -21.54
N ARG A 309 4.28 -10.92 -20.56
CA ARG A 309 2.83 -11.02 -20.80
C ARG A 309 2.35 -9.94 -21.77
N MET A 310 2.70 -8.68 -21.56
CA MET A 310 2.32 -7.57 -22.47
C MET A 310 2.82 -7.81 -23.90
N GLN A 311 4.03 -8.36 -24.04
CA GLN A 311 4.58 -8.72 -25.36
C GLN A 311 3.74 -9.80 -26.04
N ARG A 312 3.33 -10.84 -25.30
CA ARG A 312 2.44 -11.89 -25.84
C ARG A 312 1.07 -11.35 -26.22
N ASP A 313 0.55 -10.40 -25.44
CA ASP A 313 -0.75 -9.78 -25.67
C ASP A 313 -0.71 -8.72 -26.80
N GLY A 314 0.49 -8.35 -27.28
CA GLY A 314 0.67 -7.32 -28.33
C GLY A 314 0.35 -5.90 -27.86
N VAL A 315 0.43 -5.63 -26.55
CA VAL A 315 0.06 -4.35 -25.95
C VAL A 315 1.30 -3.46 -25.78
N PRO A 316 1.24 -2.17 -26.17
CA PRO A 316 2.36 -1.26 -26.06
C PRO A 316 2.75 -0.98 -24.60
N ARG A 317 4.06 -0.83 -24.36
CA ARG A 317 4.64 -0.57 -23.03
C ARG A 317 4.83 0.92 -22.83
N GLU A 318 3.73 1.65 -22.63
CA GLU A 318 3.73 3.11 -22.54
C GLU A 318 3.42 3.63 -21.13
N ARG A 319 3.75 4.90 -20.90
CA ARG A 319 3.37 5.60 -19.68
C ARG A 319 1.88 5.93 -19.69
N LEU A 320 1.20 5.70 -18.57
CA LEU A 320 -0.18 6.12 -18.35
C LEU A 320 -0.26 7.44 -17.56
N GLY A 321 -1.46 7.99 -17.45
CA GLY A 321 -1.73 9.23 -16.72
C GLY A 321 -2.10 10.42 -17.60
N PHE A 322 -2.06 10.28 -18.93
CA PHE A 322 -2.31 11.40 -19.84
C PHE A 322 -3.76 11.87 -19.83
N ASN A 323 -4.73 10.97 -19.62
CA ASN A 323 -6.14 11.37 -19.49
C ASN A 323 -6.32 12.21 -18.22
N ALA A 324 -5.82 11.70 -17.09
CA ALA A 324 -5.92 12.43 -15.83
C ALA A 324 -5.25 13.81 -15.89
N LEU A 325 -4.07 13.91 -16.52
CA LEU A 325 -3.39 15.19 -16.69
C LEU A 325 -4.14 16.13 -17.64
N THR A 326 -4.77 15.60 -18.70
CA THR A 326 -5.62 16.39 -19.61
C THR A 326 -6.83 16.98 -18.86
N ASN A 327 -7.47 16.19 -17.98
CA ASN A 327 -8.55 16.67 -17.12
C ASN A 327 -8.11 17.75 -16.12
N LEU A 328 -6.81 17.82 -15.80
CA LEU A 328 -6.20 18.89 -15.00
C LEU A 328 -5.78 20.12 -15.84
N GLY A 329 -6.02 20.12 -17.14
CA GLY A 329 -5.70 21.22 -18.06
C GLY A 329 -4.26 21.20 -18.60
N TYR A 330 -3.49 20.13 -18.36
CA TYR A 330 -2.20 19.95 -19.01
C TYR A 330 -2.37 19.51 -20.46
N THR A 331 -1.39 19.87 -21.30
CA THR A 331 -1.37 19.49 -22.72
C THR A 331 0.05 19.14 -23.15
N LYS A 332 0.21 18.71 -24.40
CA LYS A 332 1.54 18.49 -25.01
C LYS A 332 2.41 19.75 -25.00
N ASP A 333 1.81 20.92 -25.24
CA ASP A 333 2.51 22.21 -25.31
C ASP A 333 2.65 22.88 -23.94
N ASN A 334 1.85 22.45 -22.96
CA ASN A 334 1.91 22.88 -21.58
C ASN A 334 1.88 21.67 -20.62
N PRO A 335 2.95 20.84 -20.60
CA PRO A 335 3.02 19.69 -19.71
C PRO A 335 3.31 20.13 -18.27
N PRO A 336 3.03 19.28 -17.25
CA PRO A 336 3.43 19.57 -15.88
C PRO A 336 4.95 19.70 -15.76
N GLN A 337 5.41 20.64 -14.95
CA GLN A 337 6.85 20.83 -14.68
C GLN A 337 7.49 19.58 -14.06
N ASP A 338 6.76 18.91 -13.18
CA ASP A 338 7.12 17.63 -12.60
C ASP A 338 5.98 16.63 -12.85
N PHE A 339 6.18 15.79 -13.86
CA PHE A 339 5.20 14.81 -14.30
C PHE A 339 4.89 13.79 -13.19
N ALA A 340 5.91 13.30 -12.48
CA ALA A 340 5.75 12.31 -11.44
C ALA A 340 4.98 12.88 -10.24
N LYS A 341 5.29 14.11 -9.85
CA LYS A 341 4.57 14.81 -8.77
C LYS A 341 3.10 15.08 -9.14
N ALA A 342 2.82 15.47 -10.39
CA ALA A 342 1.46 15.68 -10.84
C ALA A 342 0.63 14.39 -10.81
N LEU A 343 1.18 13.27 -11.28
CA LEU A 343 0.52 11.97 -11.20
C LEU A 343 0.37 11.45 -9.76
N ALA A 344 1.38 11.66 -8.90
CA ALA A 344 1.26 11.33 -7.48
C ALA A 344 0.12 12.08 -6.80
N LYS A 345 -0.10 13.35 -7.17
CA LYS A 345 -1.24 14.13 -6.71
C LYS A 345 -2.57 13.56 -7.19
N VAL A 346 -2.66 13.08 -8.44
CA VAL A 346 -3.88 12.39 -8.93
C VAL A 346 -4.18 11.12 -8.10
N ASN A 347 -3.17 10.30 -7.80
CA ASN A 347 -3.34 9.14 -6.91
C ASN A 347 -3.84 9.56 -5.52
N GLN A 348 -3.23 10.58 -4.91
CA GLN A 348 -3.63 11.11 -3.60
C GLN A 348 -5.06 11.70 -3.61
N ASP A 349 -5.44 12.36 -4.69
CA ASP A 349 -6.77 12.95 -4.86
C ASP A 349 -7.85 11.91 -5.00
N TYR A 350 -7.55 10.77 -5.61
CA TYR A 350 -8.47 9.64 -5.67
C TYR A 350 -8.73 9.02 -4.28
N ILE A 351 -7.69 8.88 -3.45
CA ILE A 351 -7.84 8.47 -2.04
C ILE A 351 -8.72 9.48 -1.30
N SER A 352 -8.41 10.78 -1.45
CA SER A 352 -9.14 11.88 -0.80
C SER A 352 -10.60 11.94 -1.25
N LEU A 353 -10.90 11.64 -2.52
CA LEU A 353 -12.26 11.60 -3.07
C LEU A 353 -13.11 10.55 -2.35
N TRP A 354 -12.62 9.32 -2.24
CA TRP A 354 -13.30 8.26 -1.52
C TRP A 354 -13.45 8.59 -0.02
N ALA A 355 -12.37 9.00 0.63
CA ALA A 355 -12.37 9.32 2.06
C ALA A 355 -13.36 10.45 2.39
N ARG A 356 -13.38 11.52 1.59
CA ARG A 356 -14.29 12.65 1.76
C ARG A 356 -15.75 12.22 1.64
N HIS A 357 -16.10 11.46 0.60
CA HIS A 357 -17.49 11.04 0.40
C HIS A 357 -17.95 9.96 1.39
N LEU A 358 -17.05 9.13 1.90
CA LEU A 358 -17.35 8.26 3.04
C LEU A 358 -17.60 9.07 4.32
N ALA A 359 -16.82 10.12 4.56
CA ALA A 359 -17.04 11.03 5.69
C ALA A 359 -18.39 11.75 5.58
N GLU A 360 -18.74 12.25 4.39
CA GLU A 360 -20.06 12.82 4.10
C GLU A 360 -21.20 11.80 4.28
N GLY A 361 -20.92 10.52 4.03
CA GLY A 361 -21.82 9.40 4.33
C GLY A 361 -21.87 9.00 5.81
N GLY A 362 -21.11 9.65 6.69
CA GLY A 362 -21.14 9.44 8.15
C GLY A 362 -19.99 8.60 8.73
N VAL A 363 -19.01 8.17 7.93
CA VAL A 363 -17.85 7.42 8.43
C VAL A 363 -16.86 8.38 9.09
N PRO A 364 -16.44 8.14 10.34
CA PRO A 364 -15.54 9.07 11.03
C PRO A 364 -14.13 9.04 10.41
N SER A 365 -13.64 10.20 9.94
CA SER A 365 -12.31 10.35 9.30
C SER A 365 -11.13 9.88 10.15
N ASN A 366 -11.23 9.98 11.48
CA ASN A 366 -10.22 9.47 12.40
C ASN A 366 -10.24 7.94 12.57
N ARG A 367 -11.14 7.23 11.87
CA ARG A 367 -11.17 5.76 11.75
C ARG A 367 -11.03 5.29 10.31
N MET A 368 -10.71 6.19 9.39
CA MET A 368 -10.40 5.84 8.00
C MET A 368 -8.90 5.89 7.77
N TYR A 369 -8.36 4.95 7.01
CA TYR A 369 -6.95 4.83 6.69
C TYR A 369 -6.76 4.68 5.18
N SER A 370 -5.83 5.40 4.57
CA SER A 370 -5.47 5.20 3.16
C SER A 370 -4.87 3.81 2.93
N HIS A 371 -4.76 3.36 1.67
CA HIS A 371 -4.02 2.15 1.31
C HIS A 371 -2.94 2.44 0.28
N VAL A 372 -1.66 2.41 0.69
CA VAL A 372 -0.53 2.72 -0.20
C VAL A 372 0.57 1.65 -0.09
N ALA A 373 1.09 1.21 -1.24
CA ALA A 373 2.18 0.24 -1.34
C ALA A 373 3.53 0.79 -0.86
N ALA A 374 3.77 0.85 0.46
CA ALA A 374 4.98 1.46 1.01
C ALA A 374 6.28 0.81 0.52
N GLY A 375 6.29 -0.51 0.30
CA GLY A 375 7.45 -1.24 -0.25
C GLY A 375 7.88 -0.76 -1.64
N ALA A 376 6.98 -0.13 -2.40
CA ALA A 376 7.24 0.47 -3.71
C ALA A 376 7.24 2.01 -3.67
N GLY A 377 7.08 2.63 -2.50
CA GLY A 377 6.76 4.06 -2.37
C GLY A 377 7.97 4.98 -2.10
N VAL A 378 9.21 4.50 -2.19
CA VAL A 378 10.40 5.34 -1.99
C VAL A 378 10.70 6.15 -3.26
N VAL A 379 10.71 7.48 -3.12
CA VAL A 379 10.99 8.41 -4.22
C VAL A 379 12.34 8.10 -4.87
N GLY A 380 12.35 8.05 -6.21
CA GLY A 380 13.54 7.70 -7.00
C GLY A 380 13.80 6.19 -7.13
N SER A 381 12.96 5.34 -6.55
CA SER A 381 12.99 3.89 -6.80
C SER A 381 12.23 3.50 -8.09
N PRO A 382 12.55 2.34 -8.69
CA PRO A 382 11.76 1.80 -9.81
C PRO A 382 10.28 1.59 -9.47
N GLY A 383 9.96 1.34 -8.19
CA GLY A 383 8.59 1.23 -7.70
C GLY A 383 7.80 2.50 -7.92
N VAL A 384 8.29 3.65 -7.45
CA VAL A 384 7.63 4.95 -7.66
C VAL A 384 7.65 5.37 -9.12
N GLU A 385 8.73 5.07 -9.86
CA GLU A 385 8.79 5.37 -11.30
C GLU A 385 7.67 4.66 -12.08
N PHE A 386 7.31 3.45 -11.65
CA PHE A 386 6.20 2.68 -12.19
C PHE A 386 4.85 3.14 -11.66
N THR A 387 4.64 3.22 -10.33
CA THR A 387 3.31 3.44 -9.75
C THR A 387 2.88 4.91 -9.74
N ASN A 388 3.85 5.83 -9.72
CA ASN A 388 3.66 7.24 -9.33
C ASN A 388 2.97 7.38 -7.95
N ALA A 389 3.22 6.44 -7.03
CA ALA A 389 2.59 6.40 -5.70
C ALA A 389 3.67 6.39 -4.59
N PRO A 390 4.30 7.54 -4.28
CA PRO A 390 5.23 7.63 -3.17
C PRO A 390 4.52 7.48 -1.81
N ILE A 391 5.26 7.10 -0.76
CA ILE A 391 4.74 6.91 0.62
C ILE A 391 3.87 8.10 1.07
N SER A 392 4.24 9.32 0.68
CA SER A 392 3.58 10.56 1.09
C SER A 392 2.14 10.72 0.58
N ILE A 393 1.70 9.98 -0.44
CA ILE A 393 0.29 10.07 -0.89
C ILE A 393 -0.68 9.48 0.14
N ALA A 394 -0.20 8.72 1.12
CA ALA A 394 -1.01 8.20 2.22
C ALA A 394 -1.56 9.31 3.12
N PHE A 395 -0.91 10.47 3.16
CA PHE A 395 -1.41 11.65 3.88
C PHE A 395 -2.47 12.37 3.03
N ALA A 396 -3.55 11.65 2.73
CA ALA A 396 -4.70 12.16 1.97
C ALA A 396 -5.69 12.89 2.89
N GLU A 397 -6.56 13.72 2.30
CA GLU A 397 -7.58 14.43 3.07
C GLU A 397 -8.64 13.46 3.63
N SER A 398 -9.21 13.81 4.79
CA SER A 398 -10.33 13.09 5.40
C SER A 398 -10.04 11.65 5.83
N CYS A 399 -8.77 11.22 5.88
CA CYS A 399 -8.37 9.95 6.48
C CYS A 399 -7.00 10.06 7.16
N ARG A 400 -6.65 9.08 7.99
CA ARG A 400 -5.30 8.85 8.50
C ARG A 400 -4.45 8.13 7.46
N PRO A 401 -3.12 8.19 7.57
CA PRO A 401 -2.28 7.45 6.66
C PRO A 401 -2.34 5.95 6.97
N GLY A 402 -2.30 5.16 5.90
CA GLY A 402 -2.22 3.72 5.97
C GLY A 402 -1.47 3.13 4.78
N TRP A 403 -0.78 2.02 5.05
CA TRP A 403 0.15 1.40 4.11
C TRP A 403 0.07 -0.12 4.14
N THR A 404 0.46 -0.71 3.00
CA THR A 404 0.92 -2.10 2.95
C THR A 404 2.31 -2.19 3.60
N THR A 405 2.46 -2.98 4.66
CA THR A 405 3.70 -3.06 5.45
C THR A 405 4.42 -4.40 5.35
N TYR A 406 4.52 -4.94 4.14
CA TYR A 406 5.26 -6.18 3.93
C TYR A 406 6.77 -5.89 4.08
N PRO A 407 7.56 -6.74 4.78
CA PRO A 407 8.99 -6.52 4.97
C PRO A 407 9.78 -6.82 3.70
N VAL A 408 9.61 -5.97 2.69
CA VAL A 408 10.24 -6.04 1.37
C VAL A 408 10.80 -4.68 0.98
N GLY A 409 11.83 -4.68 0.14
CA GLY A 409 12.43 -3.45 -0.38
C GLY A 409 12.92 -2.53 0.75
N PRO A 410 12.39 -1.31 0.89
CA PRO A 410 12.78 -0.39 1.96
C PRO A 410 12.26 -0.79 3.35
N LEU A 411 11.31 -1.72 3.45
CA LEU A 411 10.70 -2.16 4.71
C LEU A 411 11.29 -3.46 5.28
N GLN A 412 12.32 -4.01 4.63
CA GLN A 412 12.87 -5.32 4.95
C GLN A 412 13.46 -5.41 6.38
N HIS A 413 13.99 -4.31 6.89
CA HIS A 413 14.77 -4.29 8.15
C HIS A 413 14.17 -3.46 9.26
N ASP A 414 13.33 -2.48 8.92
CA ASP A 414 12.49 -1.68 9.81
C ASP A 414 11.49 -0.87 8.95
N PHE A 415 10.62 -0.08 9.58
CA PHE A 415 9.75 0.88 8.89
C PHE A 415 10.20 2.34 9.06
N GLY A 416 11.51 2.59 9.19
CA GLY A 416 12.08 3.92 9.39
C GLY A 416 11.62 4.94 8.36
N VAL A 417 11.46 4.54 7.10
CA VAL A 417 10.93 5.41 6.03
C VAL A 417 9.48 5.87 6.29
N LEU A 418 8.68 5.04 6.97
CA LEU A 418 7.33 5.41 7.39
C LEU A 418 7.38 6.32 8.61
N TYR A 419 8.23 6.00 9.59
CA TYR A 419 8.39 6.82 10.80
C TYR A 419 8.88 8.23 10.49
N GLU A 420 9.80 8.37 9.53
CA GLU A 420 10.26 9.66 9.02
C GLU A 420 9.11 10.45 8.39
N ALA A 421 8.36 9.83 7.49
CA ALA A 421 7.20 10.47 6.87
C ALA A 421 6.14 10.86 7.90
N LEU A 422 5.86 10.00 8.89
CA LEU A 422 4.95 10.33 10.00
C LEU A 422 5.47 11.54 10.80
N ALA A 423 6.77 11.61 11.07
CA ALA A 423 7.36 12.72 11.81
C ALA A 423 7.29 14.05 11.05
N GLU A 424 7.35 14.03 9.72
CA GLU A 424 7.15 15.20 8.85
C GLU A 424 5.70 15.69 8.83
N HIS A 425 4.75 14.87 9.28
CA HIS A 425 3.32 15.11 9.23
C HIS A 425 2.67 15.14 10.62
N ASP A 426 3.40 15.55 11.66
CA ASP A 426 2.93 15.67 13.05
C ASP A 426 2.56 14.34 13.75
N ASN A 427 3.05 13.21 13.24
CA ASN A 427 2.89 11.86 13.79
C ASN A 427 1.41 11.47 14.06
N PRO A 428 0.54 11.47 13.05
CA PRO A 428 -0.84 11.02 13.23
C PRO A 428 -0.84 9.51 13.56
N PRO A 429 -1.87 9.02 14.29
CA PRO A 429 -2.13 7.59 14.34
C PRO A 429 -2.28 7.02 12.93
N TRP A 430 -1.78 5.81 12.70
CA TRP A 430 -1.74 5.21 11.38
C TRP A 430 -2.11 3.72 11.43
N ALA A 431 -2.33 3.11 10.27
CA ALA A 431 -2.62 1.68 10.17
C ALA A 431 -1.71 0.97 9.17
N SER A 432 -1.35 -0.26 9.48
CA SER A 432 -1.05 -1.21 8.41
C SER A 432 -2.37 -1.74 7.86
N THR A 433 -2.74 -1.25 6.69
CA THR A 433 -4.01 -1.61 6.02
C THR A 433 -3.90 -2.90 5.22
N GLU A 434 -2.68 -3.39 5.04
CA GLU A 434 -2.37 -4.72 4.53
C GLU A 434 -1.01 -5.19 5.09
N ALA A 435 -1.02 -6.25 5.89
CA ALA A 435 0.10 -6.66 6.71
C ALA A 435 0.45 -8.13 6.51
N THR A 436 1.73 -8.45 6.57
CA THR A 436 2.25 -9.80 6.83
C THR A 436 3.69 -9.67 7.31
N PRO A 437 4.11 -10.46 8.31
CA PRO A 437 5.51 -10.48 8.72
C PRO A 437 6.40 -11.22 7.72
N SER A 438 5.82 -11.82 6.67
CA SER A 438 6.53 -12.53 5.60
C SER A 438 6.47 -11.72 4.30
N GLY A 439 7.63 -11.40 3.73
CA GLY A 439 7.70 -10.79 2.39
C GLY A 439 7.63 -11.81 1.25
N PHE A 440 7.94 -11.36 0.03
CA PHE A 440 8.08 -12.24 -1.15
C PHE A 440 9.34 -13.15 -1.09
N GLY A 441 10.19 -13.03 -0.06
CA GLY A 441 11.45 -13.77 0.12
C GLY A 441 11.48 -14.69 1.36
N GLN A 442 12.60 -15.40 1.59
CA GLN A 442 12.75 -16.40 2.66
C GLN A 442 12.96 -15.83 4.08
N SER A 443 13.14 -14.52 4.24
CA SER A 443 13.35 -13.88 5.55
C SER A 443 12.10 -13.12 5.98
N GLY A 444 11.30 -13.72 6.85
CA GLY A 444 10.23 -13.04 7.57
C GLY A 444 10.71 -12.52 8.92
N LYS A 445 9.84 -11.77 9.60
CA LYS A 445 9.99 -11.35 10.99
C LYS A 445 9.19 -12.25 11.92
N SER A 446 9.58 -12.34 13.19
CA SER A 446 8.68 -12.92 14.19
C SER A 446 7.44 -12.04 14.31
N MET A 447 6.30 -12.61 14.69
CA MET A 447 5.09 -11.83 14.87
C MET A 447 5.27 -10.75 15.94
N GLU A 448 5.99 -11.08 17.02
CA GLU A 448 6.31 -10.14 18.10
C GLU A 448 7.11 -8.94 17.60
N GLU A 449 8.23 -9.17 16.88
CA GLU A 449 9.05 -8.08 16.34
C GLU A 449 8.24 -7.24 15.35
N TYR A 450 7.43 -7.89 14.51
CA TYR A 450 6.60 -7.23 13.51
C TYR A 450 5.54 -6.34 14.13
N LEU A 451 4.79 -6.81 15.14
CA LEU A 451 3.79 -5.99 15.83
C LEU A 451 4.45 -4.81 16.57
N ARG A 452 5.65 -4.99 17.12
CA ARG A 452 6.40 -3.90 17.75
C ARG A 452 6.79 -2.80 16.75
N TRP A 453 7.15 -3.15 15.52
CA TRP A 453 7.38 -2.15 14.46
C TRP A 453 6.13 -1.33 14.13
N HIS A 454 4.94 -1.80 14.48
CA HIS A 454 3.71 -1.02 14.31
C HIS A 454 3.39 -0.24 15.59
N PHE A 455 3.10 -0.96 16.69
CA PHE A 455 2.50 -0.37 17.89
C PHE A 455 3.49 0.49 18.70
N ASP A 456 4.80 0.20 18.71
CA ASP A 456 5.79 1.07 19.38
C ASP A 456 6.00 2.41 18.64
N PHE A 457 5.42 2.56 17.45
CA PHE A 457 5.58 3.70 16.54
C PHE A 457 4.23 4.31 16.12
N GLY A 458 3.20 4.17 16.96
CA GLY A 458 1.94 4.89 16.83
C GLY A 458 0.92 4.30 15.86
N ALA A 459 1.13 3.06 15.38
CA ALA A 459 0.06 2.36 14.67
C ALA A 459 -1.09 2.06 15.64
N THR A 460 -2.32 2.07 15.16
CA THR A 460 -3.51 1.67 15.93
C THR A 460 -4.14 0.39 15.40
N VAL A 461 -3.88 0.05 14.14
CA VAL A 461 -4.46 -1.13 13.48
C VAL A 461 -3.40 -1.84 12.64
N VAL A 462 -3.40 -3.17 12.70
CA VAL A 462 -2.64 -4.05 11.79
C VAL A 462 -3.60 -5.04 11.15
N VAL A 463 -3.80 -4.92 9.83
CA VAL A 463 -4.73 -5.73 9.04
C VAL A 463 -3.98 -6.80 8.26
N PHE A 464 -4.02 -8.04 8.74
CA PHE A 464 -3.27 -9.14 8.14
C PHE A 464 -3.91 -9.67 6.84
N ASN A 465 -3.08 -9.89 5.83
CA ASN A 465 -3.46 -10.54 4.58
C ASN A 465 -2.86 -11.95 4.47
N THR A 466 -3.68 -12.90 4.03
CA THR A 466 -3.25 -14.27 3.68
C THR A 466 -3.60 -14.68 2.26
N GLY A 467 -4.19 -13.77 1.47
CA GLY A 467 -4.62 -14.01 0.10
C GLY A 467 -3.51 -13.73 -0.91
N ALA A 468 -3.31 -14.68 -1.83
CA ALA A 468 -2.49 -14.50 -3.02
C ALA A 468 -2.99 -15.42 -4.14
N THR A 469 -2.73 -15.04 -5.40
CA THR A 469 -3.08 -15.89 -6.56
C THR A 469 -2.17 -17.12 -6.68
N ASP A 470 -0.91 -17.02 -6.24
CA ASP A 470 0.01 -18.17 -6.20
C ASP A 470 -0.23 -19.01 -4.93
N PRO A 471 -0.54 -20.32 -5.05
CA PRO A 471 -0.88 -21.16 -3.91
C PRO A 471 0.25 -21.31 -2.88
N GLU A 472 1.50 -21.41 -3.33
CA GLU A 472 2.64 -21.54 -2.42
C GLU A 472 2.88 -20.24 -1.65
N PHE A 473 2.75 -19.09 -2.32
CA PHE A 473 2.80 -17.80 -1.65
C PHE A 473 1.65 -17.63 -0.66
N ALA A 474 0.41 -17.97 -1.04
CA ALA A 474 -0.74 -17.93 -0.14
C ALA A 474 -0.53 -18.82 1.10
N LYS A 475 0.04 -20.01 0.93
CA LYS A 475 0.40 -20.91 2.04
C LYS A 475 1.45 -20.29 2.96
N ARG A 476 2.48 -19.63 2.43
CA ARG A 476 3.48 -18.91 3.23
C ARG A 476 2.86 -17.77 4.03
N LEU A 477 2.02 -16.96 3.40
CA LEU A 477 1.30 -15.88 4.09
C LEU A 477 0.41 -16.44 5.20
N HIS A 478 -0.30 -17.53 4.93
CA HIS A 478 -1.12 -18.21 5.93
C HIS A 478 -0.29 -18.71 7.12
N GLN A 479 0.85 -19.35 6.87
CA GLN A 479 1.75 -19.81 7.93
C GLN A 479 2.30 -18.64 8.76
N ALA A 480 2.59 -17.51 8.13
CA ALA A 480 3.11 -16.32 8.78
C ALA A 480 2.08 -15.66 9.72
N VAL A 481 0.79 -15.71 9.37
CA VAL A 481 -0.30 -15.08 10.14
C VAL A 481 -0.95 -16.03 11.14
N TRP A 482 -1.03 -17.33 10.83
CA TRP A 482 -1.73 -18.35 11.61
C TRP A 482 -0.81 -19.47 12.15
N GLY A 483 0.51 -19.30 12.05
CA GLY A 483 1.47 -20.21 12.66
C GLY A 483 1.40 -20.19 14.19
N GLU A 484 1.97 -21.23 14.81
CA GLU A 484 1.96 -21.41 16.28
C GLU A 484 2.57 -20.21 17.01
N GLU A 485 3.71 -19.70 16.53
CA GLU A 485 4.36 -18.51 17.09
C GLU A 485 3.45 -17.27 17.02
N ALA A 486 2.84 -17.01 15.85
CA ALA A 486 1.92 -15.89 15.68
C ALA A 486 0.71 -15.98 16.61
N ILE A 487 0.11 -17.16 16.76
CA ILE A 487 -1.03 -17.38 17.66
C ILE A 487 -0.65 -17.08 19.10
N HIS A 488 0.51 -17.57 19.55
CA HIS A 488 1.01 -17.30 20.90
C HIS A 488 1.24 -15.79 21.11
N THR A 489 1.87 -15.10 20.14
CA THR A 489 2.03 -13.64 20.22
C THR A 489 0.69 -12.92 20.33
N TYR A 490 -0.33 -13.31 19.56
CA TYR A 490 -1.65 -12.71 19.67
C TYR A 490 -2.30 -12.96 21.03
N GLN A 491 -2.17 -14.18 21.57
CA GLN A 491 -2.68 -14.51 22.90
C GLN A 491 -2.05 -13.58 23.96
N ASN A 492 -0.73 -13.43 23.95
CA ASN A 492 -0.01 -12.56 24.90
C ASN A 492 -0.45 -11.09 24.73
N PHE A 493 -0.53 -10.61 23.49
CA PHE A 493 -1.03 -9.26 23.17
C PHE A 493 -2.43 -9.02 23.74
N LEU A 494 -3.37 -9.97 23.56
CA LEU A 494 -4.75 -9.87 24.04
C LEU A 494 -4.87 -9.99 25.57
N GLN A 495 -3.90 -10.62 26.24
CA GLN A 495 -3.81 -10.64 27.70
C GLN A 495 -3.20 -9.35 28.28
N GLY A 496 -2.66 -8.45 27.44
CA GLY A 496 -2.01 -7.21 27.87
C GLY A 496 -0.51 -7.36 28.15
N GLU A 497 0.08 -8.50 27.80
CA GLU A 497 1.52 -8.70 27.86
C GLU A 497 2.20 -7.95 26.69
N ARG A 498 3.39 -7.41 26.95
CA ARG A 498 4.15 -6.61 25.98
C ARG A 498 5.19 -7.43 25.25
#